data_AF-A0A7R6PJ90-F1
#
_entry.id   AF-A0A7R6PJ90-F1
#
_cell.length_a   1.000
_cell.length_b   1.000
_cell.length_c   1.000
_cell.angle_alpha   90.00
_cell.angle_beta   90.00
_cell.angle_gamma   90.00
#
_symmetry.space_group_name_H-M   'P 1'
#
loop_
_entity.id
_entity.type
_entity.pdbx_description
1 polymer ?
#
loop_
_entity_poly.entity_id
_entity_poly.type
_entity_poly.pdbx_seq_one_letter_code
_entity_poly.pdbx_strand_id
1 'polypeptide(L)'
;MKKLLFIGLIGFGGWQYYSNNIMGTNSLPSISSFSPIKSTTKAAPRPSYTCDGRQHCSQMRSYEEAVYFIRHCPSTKMDGDHDGIPYERQFNK
;
A
#
# COMPACT_ATOMS: atom_id res chain seq x y z
N MET A 1 -17.06 -43.78 2.02
CA MET A 1 -17.78 -42.58 2.53
C MET A 1 -17.00 -41.76 3.56
N LYS A 2 -16.09 -42.33 4.36
CA LYS A 2 -15.26 -41.58 5.34
C LYS A 2 -14.24 -40.60 4.75
N LYS A 3 -13.79 -40.81 3.50
CA LYS A 3 -12.82 -39.92 2.81
C LYS A 3 -13.39 -38.51 2.53
N LEU A 4 -14.70 -38.40 2.33
CA LEU A 4 -15.37 -37.11 2.12
C LEU A 4 -15.44 -36.28 3.41
N LEU A 5 -15.53 -36.93 4.57
CA LEU A 5 -15.51 -36.26 5.88
C LEU A 5 -14.16 -35.58 6.15
N PHE A 6 -13.06 -36.22 5.76
CA PHE A 6 -11.72 -35.64 5.90
C PHE A 6 -11.49 -34.42 4.99
N ILE A 7 -11.98 -34.47 3.75
CA ILE A 7 -11.86 -33.34 2.81
C ILE A 7 -12.68 -32.13 3.30
N GLY A 8 -13.88 -32.37 3.84
CA GLY A 8 -14.71 -31.32 4.45
C GLY A 8 -14.05 -30.64 5.65
N LEU A 9 -13.38 -31.41 6.53
CA LEU A 9 -12.66 -30.87 7.70
C LEU A 9 -11.46 -30.01 7.30
N ILE A 10 -10.68 -30.44 6.29
CA ILE A 10 -9.53 -29.68 5.80
C ILE A 10 -9.99 -28.40 5.11
N GLY A 11 -11.06 -28.46 4.30
CA GLY A 11 -11.64 -27.29 3.66
C GLY A 11 -12.18 -26.26 4.65
N PHE A 12 -12.89 -26.72 5.69
CA PHE A 12 -13.42 -25.84 6.75
C PHE A 12 -12.30 -25.21 7.59
N GLY A 13 -11.27 -25.97 7.96
CA GLY A 13 -10.11 -25.46 8.69
C GLY A 13 -9.31 -24.44 7.87
N GLY A 14 -9.12 -24.68 6.57
CA GLY A 14 -8.47 -23.74 5.66
C GLY A 14 -9.25 -22.44 5.48
N TRP A 15 -10.58 -22.52 5.35
CA TRP A 15 -11.44 -21.35 5.22
C TRP A 15 -11.48 -20.51 6.51
N GLN A 16 -11.56 -21.16 7.67
CA GLN A 16 -11.55 -20.48 8.97
C GLN A 16 -10.20 -19.77 9.24
N TYR A 17 -9.08 -20.40 8.87
CA TYR A 17 -7.76 -19.76 8.97
C TYR A 17 -7.65 -18.55 8.03
N TYR A 18 -8.12 -18.68 6.79
CA TYR A 18 -8.11 -17.59 5.81
C TYR A 18 -8.98 -16.41 6.27
N SER A 19 -10.20 -16.65 6.76
CA SER A 19 -11.09 -15.58 7.23
C SER A 19 -10.52 -14.80 8.42
N ASN A 20 -9.82 -15.48 9.34
CA ASN A 20 -9.21 -14.81 10.50
C ASN A 20 -8.07 -13.84 10.11
N ASN A 21 -7.41 -14.06 8.98
CA ASN A 21 -6.34 -13.18 8.50
C ASN A 21 -6.86 -11.99 7.66
N ILE A 22 -8.16 -11.89 7.39
CA ILE A 22 -8.77 -10.84 6.54
C ILE A 22 -9.40 -9.69 7.34
N MET A 23 -9.29 -9.69 8.68
CA MET A 23 -9.63 -8.51 9.50
C MET A 23 -8.46 -7.53 9.61
N GLY A 24 -7.96 -7.08 8.46
CA GLY A 24 -7.23 -5.82 8.34
C GLY A 24 -8.23 -4.68 8.24
N THR A 25 -9.03 -4.46 9.29
CA THR A 25 -9.87 -3.26 9.37
C THR A 25 -8.94 -2.07 9.52
N ASN A 26 -8.80 -1.31 8.43
CA ASN A 26 -8.37 0.08 8.48
C ASN A 26 -9.32 0.81 9.43
N SER A 27 -8.98 0.85 10.71
CA SER A 27 -9.63 1.71 11.69
C SER A 27 -9.30 3.14 11.29
N LEU A 28 -10.19 3.70 10.47
CA LEU A 28 -10.34 5.12 10.29
C LEU A 28 -10.36 5.74 11.69
N PRO A 29 -9.49 6.70 12.03
CA PRO A 29 -9.49 7.27 13.36
C PRO A 29 -10.86 7.88 13.63
N SER A 30 -11.55 7.36 14.64
CA SER A 30 -12.78 7.92 15.17
C SER A 30 -12.45 9.33 15.65
N ILE A 31 -12.82 10.35 14.86
CA ILE A 31 -12.73 11.76 15.24
C ILE A 31 -13.85 12.00 16.25
N SER A 32 -13.61 11.63 17.50
CA SER A 32 -14.42 12.06 18.63
C SER A 32 -13.63 13.09 19.41
N SER A 33 -14.28 14.22 19.70
CA SER A 33 -13.84 15.38 20.50
C SER A 33 -13.31 16.56 19.69
N PHE A 34 -14.24 17.38 19.20
CA PHE A 34 -13.98 18.80 18.95
C PHE A 34 -13.59 19.47 20.28
N SER A 35 -12.30 19.70 20.46
CA SER A 35 -11.78 20.76 21.34
C SER A 35 -10.83 21.60 20.47
N PRO A 36 -10.95 22.94 20.44
CA PRO A 36 -10.14 23.77 19.56
C PRO A 36 -8.75 23.93 20.19
N ILE A 37 -7.96 22.86 20.18
CA ILE A 37 -6.52 23.00 20.37
C ILE A 37 -6.03 23.62 19.07
N LYS A 38 -5.54 24.87 19.17
CA LYS A 38 -4.70 25.53 18.16
C LYS A 38 -3.42 24.71 18.00
N SER A 39 -3.53 23.54 17.38
CA SER A 39 -2.41 22.83 16.82
C SER A 39 -2.12 23.57 15.52
N THR A 40 -1.14 24.46 15.54
CA THR A 40 -0.37 24.74 14.33
C THR A 40 0.39 23.47 13.97
N THR A 41 -0.34 22.43 13.55
CA THR A 41 0.21 21.39 12.70
C THR A 41 0.52 22.13 11.43
N LYS A 42 1.77 22.60 11.33
CA LYS A 42 2.36 23.04 10.08
C LYS A 42 2.17 21.85 9.17
N ALA A 43 1.10 21.85 8.38
CA ALA A 43 0.85 20.81 7.41
C ALA A 43 2.12 20.77 6.58
N ALA A 44 2.90 19.69 6.71
CA ALA A 44 4.09 19.52 5.91
C ALA A 44 3.63 19.76 4.47
N PRO A 45 4.28 20.66 3.72
CA PRO A 45 3.86 20.95 2.36
C PRO A 45 3.76 19.61 1.64
N ARG A 46 2.55 19.29 1.15
CA ARG A 46 2.34 18.06 0.39
C ARG A 46 3.32 18.11 -0.78
N PRO A 47 4.21 17.11 -0.94
CA PRO A 47 5.17 17.13 -2.02
C PRO A 47 4.39 17.14 -3.34
N SER A 48 4.58 18.19 -4.14
CA SER A 48 4.06 18.27 -5.50
C SER A 48 5.04 17.58 -6.42
N TYR A 49 4.64 16.44 -6.98
CA TYR A 49 5.44 15.68 -7.93
C TYR A 49 5.07 16.10 -9.35
N THR A 50 6.08 16.32 -10.20
CA THR A 50 5.89 16.70 -11.60
C THR A 50 6.69 15.77 -12.48
N CYS A 51 6.12 15.37 -13.61
CA CYS A 51 6.84 14.57 -14.60
C CYS A 51 7.94 15.41 -15.25
N ASP A 52 9.18 15.15 -14.86
CA ASP A 52 10.40 15.84 -15.30
C ASP A 52 11.29 14.95 -16.19
N GLY A 53 10.78 13.79 -16.62
CA GLY A 53 11.49 12.86 -17.50
C GLY A 53 12.34 11.81 -16.77
N ARG A 54 12.27 11.75 -15.43
CA ARG A 54 12.85 10.65 -14.65
C ARG A 54 12.16 9.31 -14.95
N GLN A 55 12.96 8.25 -15.00
CA GLN A 55 12.49 6.92 -15.42
C GLN A 55 12.92 5.79 -14.49
N HIS A 56 13.84 6.02 -13.54
CA HIS A 56 14.39 4.97 -12.69
C HIS A 56 14.22 5.31 -11.21
N CYS A 57 14.15 4.27 -10.36
CA CYS A 57 13.99 4.42 -8.92
C CYS A 57 15.10 5.29 -8.32
N SER A 58 16.37 5.12 -8.73
CA SER A 58 17.53 5.89 -8.24
C SER A 58 17.41 7.41 -8.33
N GLN A 59 16.45 7.91 -9.11
CA GLN A 59 16.19 9.33 -9.30
C GLN A 59 15.06 9.84 -8.39
N MET A 60 14.35 8.96 -7.71
CA MET A 60 13.25 9.24 -6.78
C MET A 60 13.76 9.32 -5.34
N ARG A 61 13.19 10.26 -4.58
CA ARG A 61 13.57 10.56 -3.19
C ARG A 61 12.67 9.85 -2.19
N SER A 62 11.48 9.41 -2.60
CA SER A 62 10.58 8.63 -1.76
C SER A 62 9.81 7.57 -2.54
N TYR A 63 9.29 6.58 -1.80
CA TYR A 63 8.35 5.58 -2.30
C TYR A 63 7.15 6.25 -2.98
N GLU A 64 6.55 7.24 -2.32
CA GLU A 64 5.35 7.90 -2.81
C GLU A 64 5.62 8.66 -4.10
N GLU A 65 6.82 9.22 -4.27
CA GLU A 65 7.25 9.85 -5.52
C GLU A 65 7.34 8.81 -6.64
N ALA A 66 7.96 7.65 -6.39
CA ALA A 66 8.08 6.60 -7.39
C ALA A 66 6.71 6.04 -7.82
N VAL A 67 5.81 5.81 -6.85
CA VAL A 67 4.41 5.40 -7.11
C VAL A 67 3.67 6.47 -7.90
N TYR A 68 3.85 7.75 -7.57
CA TYR A 68 3.26 8.85 -8.32
C TYR A 68 3.70 8.81 -9.79
N PHE A 69 4.99 8.62 -10.04
CA PHE A 69 5.54 8.59 -11.39
C PHE A 69 4.99 7.42 -12.21
N ILE A 70 4.92 6.20 -11.67
CA ILE A 70 4.33 5.04 -12.37
C ILE A 70 2.88 5.32 -12.80
N ARG A 71 2.12 6.02 -11.96
CA ARG A 71 0.69 6.27 -12.18
C ARG A 71 0.39 7.49 -13.05
N HIS A 72 1.26 8.50 -13.06
CA HIS A 72 0.97 9.81 -13.65
C HIS A 72 1.95 10.23 -14.75
N CYS A 73 3.11 9.60 -14.86
CA CYS A 73 4.15 10.00 -15.82
C CYS A 73 4.35 8.94 -16.92
N PRO A 74 4.44 9.34 -18.20
CA PRO A 74 4.74 8.42 -19.28
C PRO A 74 6.21 7.96 -19.23
N SER A 75 6.48 6.77 -19.79
CA SER A 75 7.84 6.24 -20.01
C SER A 75 8.63 5.88 -18.75
N THR A 76 7.98 5.58 -17.62
CA THR A 76 8.67 5.11 -16.41
C THR A 76 9.16 3.66 -16.57
N LYS A 77 10.38 3.37 -16.12
CA LYS A 77 11.02 2.04 -16.12
C LYS A 77 11.23 1.52 -14.70
N MET A 78 10.30 1.84 -13.81
CA MET A 78 10.35 1.51 -12.39
C MET A 78 9.46 0.32 -12.03
N ASP A 79 8.50 0.00 -12.89
CA ASP A 79 7.50 -1.05 -12.70
C ASP A 79 7.61 -2.01 -13.90
N GLY A 80 8.30 -3.13 -13.71
CA GLY A 80 8.62 -4.07 -14.78
C GLY A 80 7.47 -5.04 -15.07
N ASP A 81 6.73 -5.39 -14.03
CA ASP A 81 5.60 -6.32 -14.00
C ASP A 81 4.24 -5.63 -14.05
N HIS A 82 4.22 -4.29 -14.03
CA HIS A 82 3.05 -3.43 -14.18
C HIS A 82 2.03 -3.59 -13.02
N ASP A 83 2.52 -3.85 -11.81
CA ASP A 83 1.70 -4.02 -10.61
C ASP A 83 1.43 -2.68 -9.87
N GLY A 84 2.03 -1.58 -10.35
CA GLY A 84 1.94 -0.26 -9.75
C GLY A 84 2.88 -0.04 -8.57
N ILE A 85 3.83 -0.96 -8.35
CA ILE A 85 4.83 -0.93 -7.29
C ILE A 85 6.21 -0.73 -7.95
N PRO A 86 7.01 0.24 -7.49
CA PRO A 86 8.36 0.39 -8.01
C PRO A 86 9.22 -0.83 -7.63
N TYR A 87 10.22 -1.20 -8.43
CA TYR A 87 11.18 -2.22 -8.02
C TYR A 87 12.20 -1.61 -7.06
N GLU A 88 12.08 -1.94 -5.77
CA GLU A 88 12.66 -1.14 -4.69
C GLU A 88 13.80 -1.84 -3.95
N ARG A 89 15.03 -1.60 -4.37
CA ARG A 89 16.20 -1.92 -3.52
C ARG A 89 16.62 -0.78 -2.58
N GLN A 90 16.16 0.43 -2.86
CA GLN A 90 16.61 1.67 -2.21
C GLN A 90 15.65 2.22 -1.14
N PHE A 91 14.42 1.74 -1.10
CA PHE A 91 13.39 2.19 -0.15
C PHE A 91 13.18 1.20 1.00
N ASN A 92 13.81 0.02 0.92
CA ASN A 92 14.00 -0.88 2.07
C ASN A 92 14.84 -0.15 3.12
N LYS A 93 14.21 0.19 4.25
CA LYS A 93 14.89 0.48 5.52
C LYS A 93 14.98 -0.79 6.35
#